data_AF-A0A2S6DC45-F1
#
_entry.id   AF-A0A2S6DC45-F1
#
_cell.length_a   1.000
_cell.length_b   1.000
_cell.length_c   1.000
_cell.angle_alpha   90.00
_cell.angle_beta   90.00
_cell.angle_gamma   90.00
#
_symmetry.space_group_name_H-M   'P 1'
#
loop_
_entity.id
_entity.type
_entity.pdbx_description
1 polymer ?
#
loop_
_entity_poly.entity_id
_entity_poly.type
_entity_poly.pdbx_seq_one_letter_code
_entity_poly.pdbx_strand_id
1 'polypeptide(L)'
;MKLTQTHAEILKFIIVGGINTLNYYVVYLLLLKLLHIEYMISHITGFIVAFVISYYLNCYFVYRVKPTWRKFISFPITQLVNVSLQTVLLYVFVSWLNLPAEIAPFAGLIITIPITFILSKWILKDSN
;
A
#
# COMPACT_ATOMS: atom_id res chain seq x y z
N MET A 1 -17.92 26.76 5.18
CA MET A 1 -18.05 25.97 3.93
C MET A 1 -16.77 25.18 3.68
N LYS A 2 -16.74 23.87 3.99
CA LYS A 2 -15.58 22.98 3.74
C LYS A 2 -15.95 21.64 3.08
N LEU A 3 -17.23 21.39 2.77
CA LEU A 3 -17.64 20.14 2.12
C LEU A 3 -17.18 20.04 0.65
N THR A 4 -17.06 21.15 -0.08
CA THR A 4 -16.67 21.14 -1.51
C THR A 4 -15.20 20.74 -1.74
N GLN A 5 -14.31 20.95 -0.77
CA GLN A 5 -12.90 20.52 -0.87
C GLN A 5 -12.76 19.00 -0.83
N THR A 6 -13.45 18.32 0.08
CA THR A 6 -13.34 16.86 0.26
C THR A 6 -13.87 16.08 -0.95
N HIS A 7 -14.97 16.53 -1.56
CA HIS A 7 -15.49 15.88 -2.77
C HIS A 7 -14.55 16.04 -3.97
N ALA A 8 -13.89 17.20 -4.10
CA ALA A 8 -12.89 17.41 -5.14
C ALA A 8 -11.64 16.55 -4.93
N GLU A 9 -11.23 16.33 -3.68
CA GLU A 9 -10.12 15.44 -3.33
C GLU A 9 -10.44 13.98 -3.66
N ILE A 10 -11.66 13.52 -3.34
CA ILE A 10 -12.12 12.17 -3.69
C ILE A 10 -12.12 11.97 -5.22
N LEU A 11 -12.65 12.93 -5.97
CA LEU A 11 -12.66 12.84 -7.44
C LEU A 11 -11.24 12.78 -8.02
N LYS A 12 -10.33 13.62 -7.54
CA LYS A 12 -8.93 13.59 -7.96
C LYS A 12 -8.24 12.29 -7.55
N PHE A 13 -8.54 11.75 -6.38
CA PHE A 13 -8.02 10.46 -5.93
C PHE A 13 -8.48 9.32 -6.85
N ILE A 14 -9.76 9.31 -7.25
CA ILE A 14 -10.28 8.34 -8.22
C ILE A 14 -9.57 8.48 -9.58
N ILE A 15 -9.37 9.71 -10.06
CA ILE A 15 -8.65 9.99 -11.31
C ILE A 15 -7.21 9.48 -11.23
N VAL A 16 -6.50 9.80 -10.15
CA VAL A 16 -5.12 9.35 -9.95
C VAL A 16 -5.05 7.82 -9.79
N GLY A 17 -6.02 7.20 -9.13
CA GLY A 17 -6.16 5.75 -9.06
C GLY A 17 -6.34 5.12 -10.44
N GLY A 18 -7.18 5.70 -11.29
CA GLY A 18 -7.35 5.26 -12.68
C GLY A 18 -6.07 5.39 -13.51
N ILE A 19 -5.40 6.55 -13.42
CA ILE A 19 -4.11 6.78 -14.09
C ILE A 19 -3.05 5.79 -13.61
N ASN A 20 -3.01 5.51 -12.30
CA ASN A 20 -2.06 4.58 -11.71
C ASN A 20 -2.25 3.15 -12.24
N THR A 21 -3.50 2.67 -12.26
CA THR A 21 -3.82 1.34 -12.79
C THR A 21 -3.49 1.23 -14.28
N LEU A 22 -3.84 2.25 -15.06
CA LEU A 22 -3.52 2.29 -16.49
C LEU A 22 -2.00 2.28 -16.71
N ASN A 23 -1.27 3.08 -15.97
CA ASN A 23 0.19 3.17 -16.07
C ASN A 23 0.87 1.85 -15.66
N TYR A 24 0.46 1.23 -14.56
CA TYR A 24 0.89 -0.12 -14.20
C TYR A 24 0.69 -1.10 -15.36
N TYR A 25 -0.50 -1.09 -15.95
CA TYR A 25 -0.86 -2.05 -16.99
C TYR A 25 -0.09 -1.82 -18.28
N VAL A 26 0.10 -0.56 -18.69
CA VAL A 26 0.91 -0.19 -19.86
C VAL A 26 2.36 -0.61 -19.67
N VAL A 27 2.97 -0.30 -18.52
CA VAL A 27 4.35 -0.69 -18.23
C VAL A 27 4.48 -2.21 -18.19
N TYR A 28 3.56 -2.90 -17.50
CA TYR A 28 3.52 -4.37 -17.45
C TYR A 28 3.46 -4.99 -18.85
N LEU A 29 2.56 -4.52 -19.71
CA LEU A 29 2.41 -5.05 -21.07
C LEU A 29 3.60 -4.70 -21.96
N LEU A 30 4.21 -3.52 -21.81
CA LEU A 30 5.42 -3.16 -22.55
C LEU A 30 6.58 -4.10 -22.18
N LEU A 31 6.82 -4.33 -20.89
CA LEU A 31 7.88 -5.24 -20.47
C LEU A 31 7.59 -6.69 -20.91
N LEU A 32 6.35 -7.14 -20.75
CA LEU A 32 5.95 -8.51 -21.10
C LEU A 32 5.95 -8.78 -22.61
N LYS A 33 5.34 -7.90 -23.41
CA LYS A 33 5.11 -8.14 -24.85
C LYS A 33 6.18 -7.55 -25.76
N LEU A 34 6.75 -6.40 -25.42
CA LEU A 34 7.75 -5.75 -26.28
C LEU A 34 9.15 -6.22 -25.92
N LEU A 35 9.47 -6.26 -24.63
CA LEU A 35 10.79 -6.63 -24.13
C LEU A 35 10.92 -8.12 -23.80
N HIS A 36 9.82 -8.89 -23.90
CA HIS A 36 9.77 -10.34 -23.59
C HIS A 36 10.35 -10.67 -22.20
N ILE A 37 10.19 -9.76 -21.25
CA ILE A 37 10.66 -9.93 -19.87
C ILE A 37 9.68 -10.84 -19.12
N GLU A 38 10.23 -11.71 -18.27
CA GLU A 38 9.50 -12.59 -17.37
C GLU A 38 8.36 -11.87 -16.63
N TYR A 39 7.23 -12.56 -16.42
CA TYR A 39 6.00 -11.93 -15.94
C TYR A 39 6.18 -11.34 -14.54
N MET A 40 6.99 -12.01 -13.70
CA MET A 40 7.25 -11.59 -12.33
C MET A 40 8.03 -10.27 -12.29
N ILE A 41 9.04 -10.13 -13.14
CA ILE A 41 9.87 -8.92 -13.26
C ILE A 41 9.03 -7.78 -13.86
N SER A 42 8.28 -8.06 -14.92
CA SER A 42 7.36 -7.12 -15.54
C SER A 42 6.34 -6.59 -14.53
N HIS A 43 5.81 -7.46 -13.67
CA HIS A 43 4.87 -7.10 -12.61
C HIS A 43 5.50 -6.20 -11.55
N ILE A 44 6.67 -6.57 -11.02
CA ILE A 44 7.38 -5.79 -9.99
C ILE A 44 7.77 -4.42 -10.53
N THR A 45 8.34 -4.34 -11.74
CA THR A 45 8.75 -3.07 -12.34
C THR A 45 7.54 -2.19 -12.65
N GLY A 46 6.47 -2.76 -13.21
CA GLY A 46 5.21 -2.04 -13.45
C GLY A 46 4.63 -1.47 -12.15
N PHE A 47 4.67 -2.26 -11.07
CA PHE A 47 4.19 -1.83 -9.76
C PHE A 47 5.03 -0.67 -9.21
N ILE A 48 6.36 -0.76 -9.26
CA ILE A 48 7.26 0.31 -8.77
C ILE A 48 7.04 1.61 -9.54
N VAL A 49 6.99 1.55 -10.88
CA VAL A 49 6.79 2.73 -11.73
C VAL A 49 5.44 3.38 -11.45
N ALA A 50 4.38 2.58 -11.35
CA ALA A 50 3.05 3.05 -11.01
C ALA A 50 3.03 3.69 -9.60
N PHE A 51 3.63 3.03 -8.61
CA PHE A 51 3.73 3.51 -7.24
C PHE A 51 4.41 4.89 -7.14
N VAL A 52 5.54 5.07 -7.83
CA VAL A 52 6.27 6.35 -7.86
C VAL A 52 5.42 7.45 -8.52
N ILE A 53 4.82 7.17 -9.69
CA ILE A 53 4.02 8.14 -10.42
C ILE A 53 2.77 8.54 -9.62
N SER A 54 2.08 7.57 -9.02
CA SER A 54 0.92 7.79 -8.17
C SER A 54 1.25 8.64 -6.95
N TYR A 55 2.42 8.46 -6.34
CA TYR A 55 2.87 9.29 -5.23
C TYR A 55 3.01 10.77 -5.62
N TYR A 56 3.68 11.04 -6.74
CA TYR A 56 3.86 12.41 -7.21
C TYR A 56 2.52 13.06 -7.62
N LEU A 57 1.64 12.32 -8.31
CA LEU A 57 0.29 12.78 -8.64
C LEU A 57 -0.53 13.07 -7.39
N ASN A 58 -0.50 12.20 -6.38
CA ASN A 58 -1.22 12.45 -5.13
C ASN A 58 -0.65 13.66 -4.37
N CYS A 59 0.68 13.79 -4.26
CA CYS A 59 1.30 14.92 -3.58
C CYS A 59 1.03 16.26 -4.29
N TYR A 60 1.20 16.34 -5.61
CA TYR A 60 1.09 17.60 -6.33
C TYR A 60 -0.33 17.94 -6.78
N PHE A 61 -1.08 16.98 -7.29
CA PHE A 61 -2.38 17.22 -7.95
C PHE A 61 -3.56 17.11 -6.98
N VAL A 62 -3.56 16.07 -6.13
CA VAL A 62 -4.65 15.80 -5.18
C VAL A 62 -4.51 16.71 -3.96
N TYR A 63 -3.41 16.57 -3.21
CA TYR A 63 -3.27 17.14 -1.87
C TYR A 63 -2.46 18.44 -1.81
N ARG A 64 -1.74 18.82 -2.88
CA ARG A 64 -0.89 20.04 -2.95
C ARG A 64 0.08 20.16 -1.76
N VAL A 65 0.69 19.05 -1.37
CA VAL A 65 1.66 18.97 -0.26
C VAL A 65 3.06 18.72 -0.78
N LYS A 66 4.10 19.18 -0.06
CA LYS A 66 5.49 18.90 -0.42
C LYS A 66 5.77 17.39 -0.27
N PRO A 67 6.14 16.67 -1.34
CA PRO A 67 6.48 15.25 -1.25
C PRO A 67 7.70 15.09 -0.35
N THR A 68 7.56 14.29 0.71
CA THR A 68 8.66 13.90 1.60
C THR A 68 8.93 12.41 1.46
N TRP A 69 10.08 12.08 0.85
CA TRP A 69 10.56 10.71 0.59
C TRP A 69 10.56 9.82 1.85
N ARG A 70 10.80 10.42 3.02
CA ARG A 70 10.82 9.73 4.31
C ARG A 70 9.47 9.09 4.66
N LYS A 71 8.34 9.71 4.31
CA LYS A 71 7.00 9.17 4.57
C LYS A 71 6.56 8.15 3.51
N PHE A 72 7.07 8.29 2.29
CA PHE A 72 6.76 7.39 1.18
C PHE A 72 7.38 6.01 1.34
N ILE A 73 8.63 5.94 1.83
CA ILE A 73 9.34 4.67 2.07
C ILE A 73 8.87 4.00 3.38
N SER A 74 8.47 4.80 4.38
CA SER A 74 7.99 4.27 5.67
C SER A 74 6.67 3.51 5.60
N PHE A 75 5.81 3.82 4.62
CA PHE A 75 4.48 3.20 4.51
C PHE A 75 4.51 1.75 3.98
N PRO A 76 5.29 1.42 2.93
CA PRO A 76 5.55 0.02 2.57
C PRO A 76 6.14 -0.79 3.71
N ILE A 77 7.02 -0.20 4.53
CA ILE A 77 7.65 -0.88 5.68
C ILE A 77 6.59 -1.24 6.73
N THR A 78 5.67 -0.32 7.06
CA THR A 78 4.57 -0.63 7.99
C THR A 78 3.67 -1.74 7.48
N GLN A 79 3.42 -1.80 6.17
CA GLN A 79 2.61 -2.86 5.57
C GLN A 79 3.36 -4.19 5.52
N LEU A 80 4.66 -4.17 5.29
CA LEU A 80 5.50 -5.36 5.37
C LEU A 80 5.49 -5.96 6.77
N VAL A 81 5.58 -5.11 7.80
CA VAL A 81 5.51 -5.54 9.20
C VAL A 81 4.11 -6.08 9.55
N ASN A 82 3.05 -5.41 9.08
CA ASN A 82 1.68 -5.88 9.29
C ASN A 82 1.45 -7.25 8.67
N VAL A 83 1.80 -7.43 7.38
CA VAL A 83 1.67 -8.72 6.68
C VAL A 83 2.51 -9.81 7.35
N SER A 84 3.74 -9.50 7.76
CA SER A 84 4.60 -10.44 8.47
C SER A 84 4.00 -10.87 9.80
N LEU A 85 3.51 -9.91 10.60
CA LEU A 85 2.87 -10.17 11.89
C LEU A 85 1.59 -10.98 11.74
N GLN A 86 0.77 -10.65 10.75
CA GLN A 86 -0.46 -11.37 10.45
C GLN A 86 -0.18 -12.81 10.02
N THR A 87 0.88 -13.02 9.23
CA THR A 87 1.35 -14.36 8.82
C THR A 87 1.83 -15.18 10.02
N VAL A 88 2.61 -14.58 10.92
CA VAL A 88 3.09 -15.25 12.14
C VAL A 88 1.92 -15.60 13.06
N LEU A 89 0.99 -14.68 13.29
CA LEU A 89 -0.21 -14.93 14.11
C LEU A 89 -1.07 -16.03 13.52
N LEU A 90 -1.30 -16.02 12.21
CA LEU A 90 -2.05 -17.07 11.53
C LEU A 90 -1.37 -18.42 11.68
N TYR A 91 -0.05 -18.49 11.51
CA TYR A 91 0.71 -19.72 11.71
C TYR A 91 0.62 -20.23 13.16
N VAL A 92 0.75 -19.35 14.16
CA VAL A 92 0.63 -19.74 15.58
C VAL A 92 -0.80 -20.20 15.89
N PHE A 93 -1.81 -19.49 15.41
CA PHE A 93 -3.21 -19.81 15.68
C PHE A 93 -3.65 -21.12 15.04
N VAL A 94 -3.25 -21.36 13.78
CA VAL A 94 -3.61 -22.59 13.07
C VAL A 94 -2.74 -23.76 13.53
N SER A 95 -1.42 -23.60 13.59
CA SER A 95 -0.49 -24.73 13.82
C SER A 95 -0.30 -25.07 15.29
N TRP A 96 -0.36 -24.10 16.21
CA TRP A 96 -0.12 -24.35 17.65
C TRP A 96 -1.40 -24.35 18.47
N LEU A 97 -2.38 -23.51 18.12
CA LEU A 97 -3.67 -23.45 18.83
C LEU A 97 -4.78 -24.26 18.16
N ASN A 98 -4.51 -24.90 17.01
CA ASN A 98 -5.50 -25.67 16.23
C ASN A 98 -6.79 -24.90 15.93
N LEU A 99 -6.70 -23.57 15.78
CA LEU A 99 -7.84 -22.76 15.36
C LEU A 99 -8.19 -23.05 13.90
N PRO A 100 -9.48 -23.04 13.53
CA PRO A 100 -9.89 -23.11 12.14
C PRO A 100 -9.23 -21.98 11.34
N ALA A 101 -8.65 -22.32 10.19
CA ALA A 101 -7.99 -21.36 9.30
C ALA A 101 -8.93 -20.26 8.80
N GLU A 102 -10.25 -20.49 8.87
CA GLU A 102 -11.30 -19.53 8.55
C GLU A 102 -11.42 -18.42 9.62
N ILE A 103 -11.16 -18.75 10.90
CA ILE A 103 -11.34 -17.84 12.05
C ILE A 103 -10.01 -17.22 12.49
N ALA A 104 -8.90 -17.93 12.28
CA ALA A 104 -7.56 -17.49 12.66
C ALA A 104 -7.17 -16.08 12.12
N PRO A 105 -7.49 -15.70 10.87
CA PRO A 105 -7.23 -14.35 10.38
C PRO A 105 -7.99 -13.29 11.19
N PHE A 106 -9.25 -13.54 11.54
CA PHE A 106 -10.09 -12.61 12.30
C PHE A 106 -9.60 -12.44 13.73
N ALA A 107 -9.22 -13.54 14.40
CA ALA A 107 -8.56 -13.47 15.69
C ALA A 107 -7.24 -12.69 15.61
N GLY A 108 -6.49 -12.88 14.51
CA GLY A 108 -5.24 -12.17 14.24
C GLY A 108 -5.45 -10.66 14.20
N LEU A 109 -6.54 -10.19 13.58
CA LEU A 109 -6.87 -8.75 13.44
C LEU A 109 -7.01 -8.05 14.80
N ILE A 110 -7.56 -8.71 15.82
CA ILE A 110 -7.70 -8.15 17.17
C ILE A 110 -6.34 -7.72 17.73
N ILE A 111 -5.27 -8.45 17.37
CA ILE A 111 -3.89 -8.19 17.80
C ILE A 111 -3.14 -7.32 16.79
N THR A 112 -3.34 -7.54 15.48
CA THR A 112 -2.61 -6.80 14.44
C THR A 112 -3.02 -5.33 14.37
N ILE A 113 -4.29 -5.01 14.60
CA ILE A 113 -4.81 -3.62 14.56
C ILE A 113 -4.10 -2.71 15.58
N PRO A 114 -4.06 -3.03 16.89
CA PRO A 114 -3.39 -2.18 17.87
C PRO A 114 -1.87 -2.08 17.63
N ILE A 115 -1.21 -3.19 17.26
CA ILE A 115 0.23 -3.19 16.99
C ILE A 115 0.56 -2.34 15.76
N THR A 116 -0.18 -2.51 14.66
CA THR A 116 0.00 -1.73 13.43
C THR A 116 -0.28 -0.26 13.69
N PHE A 117 -1.27 0.07 14.52
CA PHE A 117 -1.54 1.45 14.93
C PHE A 117 -0.38 2.07 15.70
N ILE A 118 0.17 1.37 16.70
CA ILE A 118 1.33 1.84 17.48
C ILE A 118 2.55 2.03 16.58
N LEU A 119 2.84 1.03 15.73
CA LEU A 119 3.97 1.04 14.82
C LEU A 119 3.88 2.18 13.80
N SER A 120 2.70 2.35 13.20
CA SER A 120 2.42 3.45 12.27
C SER A 120 2.55 4.80 12.96
N LYS A 121 2.05 4.90 14.21
CA LYS A 121 2.17 6.12 15.01
C LYS A 121 3.64 6.43 15.34
N TRP A 122 4.45 5.46 15.72
CA TRP A 122 5.88 5.66 15.99
C TRP A 122 6.64 6.08 14.73
N ILE A 123 6.51 5.32 13.64
CA ILE A 123 7.23 5.56 12.38
C ILE A 123 6.85 6.92 11.75
N LEU A 124 5.59 7.36 11.90
CA LEU A 124 5.09 8.58 11.28
C LEU A 124 5.15 9.81 12.20
N LYS A 125 5.09 9.65 13.53
CA LYS A 125 5.06 10.76 14.50
C LYS A 125 6.45 11.15 15.01
N ASP A 126 7.41 10.23 15.01
CA ASP A 126 8.79 10.48 15.49
C ASP A 126 9.71 11.11 14.40
N SER A 127 9.13 11.47 13.25
CA SER A 127 9.80 12.29 12.23
C SER A 127 9.38 13.75 12.36
N ASN A 128 9.54 14.33 13.55
CA ASN A 128 9.33 15.75 13.81
C ASN A 128 10.56 16.34 14.51
#